data_AF-A0A932V8J5-F1
#
_entry.id   AF-A0A932V8J5-F1
#
_cell.length_a   1.000
_cell.length_b   1.000
_cell.length_c   1.000
_cell.angle_alpha   90.00
_cell.angle_beta   90.00
_cell.angle_gamma   90.00
#
_symmetry.space_group_name_H-M   'P 1'
#
loop_
_entity.id
_entity.type
_entity.pdbx_description
1 polymer ?
#
loop_
_entity_poly.entity_id
_entity_poly.type
_entity_poly.pdbx_seq_one_letter_code
_entity_poly.pdbx_strand_id
1 'polypeptide(L)'
;MKGLRDEIYWWSLELIENGLKLQGIFLLLSTWNFAYFRFHLVDFDLERFERVLRKCDFEYFKGKKFETLNLFDLKVVQKIKDIYSKLSKVEGISYVGATKVMHLLNPRAFMMWDTCIRKFYRAKTTPDGYLEFMREMQARYRTRKFKNLKSGVTVPRAIDLYNMKKCRQK
;
A
#
# COMPACT_ATOMS: atom_id res chain seq x y z
N MET A 1 7.19 -14.23 10.43
CA MET A 1 8.58 -13.74 10.61
C MET A 1 8.45 -12.66 11.65
N LYS A 2 8.82 -12.94 12.90
CA LYS A 2 8.64 -12.02 14.03
C LYS A 2 9.80 -11.04 13.98
N GLY A 3 9.57 -9.86 13.44
CA GLY A 3 10.60 -8.84 13.28
C GLY A 3 9.98 -7.46 13.42
N LEU A 4 10.77 -6.49 13.92
CA LEU A 4 10.28 -5.15 14.27
C LEU A 4 9.47 -4.48 13.15
N ARG A 5 9.87 -4.68 11.88
CA ARG A 5 9.11 -4.16 10.74
C ARG A 5 7.67 -4.68 10.67
N ASP A 6 7.43 -5.95 11.00
CA ASP A 6 6.09 -6.53 10.99
C ASP A 6 5.24 -5.98 12.14
N GLU A 7 5.82 -5.78 13.33
CA GLU A 7 5.10 -5.14 14.45
C GLU A 7 4.76 -3.68 14.15
N ILE A 8 5.68 -2.94 13.52
CA ILE A 8 5.43 -1.56 13.09
C ILE A 8 4.23 -1.46 12.13
N TYR A 9 4.03 -2.45 11.26
CA TYR A 9 2.85 -2.49 10.40
C TYR A 9 1.56 -2.60 11.23
N TRP A 10 1.54 -3.45 12.26
CA TRP A 10 0.38 -3.60 13.14
C TRP A 10 0.13 -2.34 13.98
N TRP A 11 1.17 -1.75 14.58
CA TRP A 11 1.05 -0.48 15.30
C TRP A 11 0.54 0.65 14.41
N SER A 12 0.97 0.68 13.14
CA SER A 12 0.48 1.68 12.18
C SER A 12 -1.02 1.53 11.91
N LEU A 13 -1.52 0.29 11.78
CA LEU A 13 -2.95 0.03 11.64
C LEU A 13 -3.73 0.40 12.91
N GLU A 14 -3.22 0.01 14.07
CA GLU A 14 -3.84 0.30 15.37
C GLU A 14 -3.98 1.81 15.60
N LEU A 15 -2.95 2.59 15.27
CA LEU A 15 -3.03 4.07 15.31
C LEU A 15 -4.14 4.61 14.41
N ILE A 16 -4.25 4.11 13.17
CA ILE A 16 -5.30 4.54 12.24
C ILE A 16 -6.70 4.17 12.77
N GLU A 17 -6.86 2.98 13.32
CA GLU A 17 -8.12 2.50 13.91
C GLU A 17 -8.53 3.35 15.12
N ASN A 18 -7.58 3.88 15.87
CA ASN A 18 -7.79 4.79 17.00
C ASN A 18 -7.86 6.28 16.60
N GLY A 19 -8.05 6.59 15.32
CA GLY A 19 -8.21 7.96 14.82
C GLY A 19 -6.90 8.74 14.60
N LEU A 20 -5.74 8.14 14.89
CA LEU A 20 -4.40 8.72 14.71
C LEU A 20 -3.88 8.41 13.30
N LYS A 21 -4.65 8.80 12.29
CA LYS A 21 -4.43 8.43 10.88
C LYS A 21 -3.04 8.82 10.36
N LEU A 22 -2.62 10.06 10.63
CA LEU A 22 -1.35 10.59 10.14
C LEU A 22 -0.16 9.93 10.85
N GLN A 23 -0.28 9.71 12.15
CA GLN A 23 0.73 9.06 12.98
C GLN A 23 0.96 7.63 12.49
N GLY A 24 -0.10 6.87 12.21
CA GLY A 24 0.02 5.52 11.65
C GLY A 24 0.68 5.50 10.27
N ILE A 25 0.32 6.44 9.40
CA ILE A 25 0.96 6.57 8.08
C ILE A 25 2.45 6.89 8.22
N PHE A 26 2.81 7.90 9.02
CA PHE A 26 4.20 8.30 9.18
C PHE A 26 5.05 7.26 9.89
N LEU A 27 4.50 6.53 10.87
CA LEU A 27 5.20 5.43 11.50
C LEU A 27 5.64 4.37 10.48
N LEU A 28 4.74 3.99 9.56
CA LEU A 28 5.09 3.05 8.49
C LEU A 28 6.07 3.66 7.48
N LEU A 29 5.85 4.89 7.02
CA LEU A 29 6.71 5.51 5.99
C LEU A 29 8.13 5.77 6.51
N SER A 30 8.27 6.19 7.75
CA SER A 30 9.56 6.40 8.43
C SER A 30 10.36 5.12 8.64
N THR A 31 9.78 3.94 8.40
CA THR A 31 10.44 2.67 8.71
C THR A 31 10.54 1.77 7.48
N TRP A 32 9.48 1.73 6.67
CA TRP A 32 9.39 0.93 5.45
C TRP A 32 9.74 1.73 4.19
N ASN A 33 9.65 3.07 4.20
CA ASN A 33 10.10 3.95 3.12
C ASN A 33 11.31 4.81 3.52
N PHE A 34 11.99 4.44 4.62
CA PHE A 34 12.97 5.28 5.31
C PHE A 34 14.05 5.87 4.40
N ALA A 35 14.64 5.07 3.51
CA ALA A 35 15.74 5.52 2.66
C ALA A 35 15.38 6.74 1.80
N TYR A 36 14.11 6.86 1.39
CA TYR A 36 13.59 8.01 0.66
C TYR A 36 12.96 9.04 1.60
N PHE A 37 12.08 8.59 2.51
CA PHE A 37 11.29 9.47 3.37
C PHE A 37 12.16 10.30 4.33
N ARG A 38 13.27 9.77 4.83
CA ARG A 38 14.15 10.46 5.79
C ARG A 38 14.71 11.79 5.28
N PHE A 39 14.92 11.89 3.96
CA PHE A 39 15.45 13.11 3.35
C PHE A 39 14.40 14.20 3.21
N HIS A 40 13.12 13.80 3.23
CA HIS A 40 11.98 14.69 3.12
C HIS A 40 11.30 14.94 4.46
N LEU A 41 11.82 14.39 5.57
CA LEU A 41 11.14 14.46 6.87
C LEU A 41 11.18 15.88 7.45
N VAL A 42 12.28 16.60 7.20
CA VAL A 42 12.54 17.94 7.77
C VAL A 42 11.67 19.00 7.10
N ASP A 43 11.38 18.82 5.81
CA ASP A 43 10.67 19.75 4.93
C ASP A 43 9.35 19.16 4.41
N PHE A 44 8.84 18.09 5.03
CA PHE A 44 7.61 17.44 4.58
C PHE A 44 6.43 18.42 4.65
N ASP A 45 5.82 18.72 3.50
CA ASP A 45 4.63 19.56 3.42
C ASP A 45 3.38 18.78 3.93
N LEU A 46 3.24 18.77 5.25
CA LEU A 46 2.16 18.07 5.96
C LEU A 46 0.78 18.57 5.53
N GLU A 47 0.60 19.88 5.41
CA GLU A 47 -0.68 20.45 5.04
C GLU A 47 -1.10 20.05 3.63
N ARG A 48 -0.17 20.06 2.67
CA ARG A 48 -0.44 19.58 1.31
C ARG A 48 -0.76 18.10 1.32
N PHE A 49 -0.04 17.29 2.08
CA PHE A 49 -0.33 15.86 2.18
C PHE A 49 -1.73 15.61 2.71
N GLU A 50 -2.15 16.31 3.77
CA GLU A 50 -3.50 16.22 4.29
C GLU A 50 -4.57 16.67 3.28
N ARG A 51 -4.33 17.80 2.58
CA ARG A 51 -5.22 18.27 1.51
C ARG A 51 -5.36 17.23 0.41
N VAL A 52 -4.27 16.54 0.06
CA VAL A 52 -4.27 15.44 -0.92
C VAL A 52 -5.07 14.25 -0.39
N LEU A 53 -4.86 13.84 0.86
CA LEU A 53 -5.62 12.74 1.48
C LEU A 53 -7.13 13.01 1.49
N ARG A 54 -7.55 14.24 1.82
CA ARG A 54 -8.97 14.64 1.80
C ARG A 54 -9.60 14.58 0.40
N LYS A 55 -8.80 14.72 -0.66
CA LYS A 55 -9.25 14.62 -2.05
C LYS A 55 -9.27 13.19 -2.60
N CYS A 56 -8.80 12.21 -1.83
CA CYS A 56 -8.79 10.80 -2.21
C CYS A 56 -10.03 10.10 -1.67
N ASP A 57 -10.78 9.44 -2.55
CA ASP A 57 -12.00 8.72 -2.18
C ASP A 57 -11.71 7.31 -1.67
N PHE A 58 -11.11 7.23 -0.47
CA PHE A 58 -10.85 5.97 0.22
C PHE A 58 -12.12 5.31 0.76
N GLU A 59 -13.18 6.08 1.00
CA GLU A 59 -14.47 5.55 1.46
C GLU A 59 -15.09 4.64 0.41
N TYR A 60 -14.92 4.91 -0.89
CA TYR A 60 -15.35 4.00 -1.94
C TYR A 60 -14.80 2.57 -1.79
N PHE A 61 -13.60 2.41 -1.23
CA PHE A 61 -12.95 1.11 -1.06
C PHE A 61 -13.18 0.48 0.32
N LYS A 62 -13.90 1.16 1.22
CA LYS A 62 -14.27 0.62 2.52
C LYS A 62 -15.14 -0.62 2.37
N GLY A 63 -14.78 -1.69 3.09
CA GLY A 63 -15.45 -2.99 3.01
C GLY A 63 -15.17 -3.80 1.74
N LYS A 64 -14.57 -3.21 0.69
CA LYS A 64 -14.18 -3.94 -0.52
C LYS A 64 -12.99 -4.84 -0.25
N LYS A 65 -12.96 -5.99 -0.91
CA LYS A 65 -11.93 -7.02 -0.78
C LYS A 65 -11.21 -7.18 -2.11
N PHE A 66 -9.88 -7.21 -2.07
CA PHE A 66 -9.00 -7.38 -3.22
C PHE A 66 -9.38 -8.62 -4.03
N GLU A 67 -9.80 -9.69 -3.37
CA GLU A 67 -10.13 -10.97 -3.98
C GLU A 67 -11.32 -10.89 -4.94
N THR A 68 -12.28 -10.00 -4.65
CA THR A 68 -13.56 -9.84 -5.37
C THR A 68 -13.70 -8.49 -6.05
N LEU A 69 -12.73 -7.58 -5.88
CA LEU A 69 -12.76 -6.27 -6.50
C LEU A 69 -12.63 -6.41 -8.02
N ASN A 70 -13.62 -5.95 -8.78
CA ASN A 70 -13.55 -5.97 -10.24
C ASN A 70 -12.56 -4.91 -10.75
N LEU A 71 -11.32 -5.32 -11.03
CA LEU A 71 -10.26 -4.44 -11.55
C LEU A 71 -10.40 -4.10 -13.04
N PHE A 72 -11.52 -4.47 -13.67
CA PHE A 72 -11.88 -4.09 -15.05
C PHE A 72 -13.08 -3.14 -15.09
N ASP A 73 -13.78 -2.96 -13.98
CA ASP A 73 -14.85 -1.96 -13.87
C ASP A 73 -14.27 -0.55 -14.00
N LEU A 74 -14.85 0.25 -14.91
CA LEU A 74 -14.34 1.59 -15.24
C LEU A 74 -14.30 2.52 -14.02
N LYS A 75 -15.33 2.47 -13.17
CA LYS A 75 -15.43 3.32 -11.97
C LYS A 75 -14.37 2.92 -10.93
N VAL A 76 -14.18 1.62 -10.70
CA VAL A 76 -13.11 1.10 -9.84
C VAL A 76 -11.75 1.53 -10.38
N VAL A 77 -11.47 1.27 -11.66
CA VAL A 77 -10.20 1.61 -12.32
C VAL A 77 -9.88 3.10 -12.18
N GLN A 78 -10.84 3.97 -12.48
CA GLN A 78 -10.64 5.42 -12.39
C GLN A 78 -10.28 5.86 -10.97
N LYS A 79 -10.97 5.33 -9.95
CA LYS A 79 -10.70 5.68 -8.55
C LYS A 79 -9.35 5.17 -8.06
N ILE A 80 -8.95 3.95 -8.42
CA ILE A 80 -7.62 3.41 -8.08
C ILE A 80 -6.53 4.33 -8.65
N LYS A 81 -6.63 4.64 -9.95
CA LYS A 81 -5.65 5.47 -10.66
C LYS A 81 -5.60 6.89 -10.12
N ASP A 82 -6.74 7.48 -9.82
CA ASP A 82 -6.85 8.83 -9.28
C ASP A 82 -6.18 8.95 -7.90
N ILE A 83 -6.49 8.04 -6.96
CA ILE A 83 -5.86 8.01 -5.63
C ILE A 83 -4.35 7.83 -5.76
N TYR A 84 -3.92 6.86 -6.58
CA TYR A 84 -2.49 6.61 -6.80
C TYR A 84 -1.79 7.85 -7.36
N SER A 85 -2.35 8.47 -8.41
CA SER A 85 -1.76 9.64 -9.08
C SER A 85 -1.64 10.84 -8.14
N LYS A 86 -2.63 11.07 -7.29
CA LYS A 86 -2.62 12.14 -6.28
C LYS A 86 -1.51 11.93 -5.25
N LEU A 87 -1.41 10.72 -4.70
CA LEU A 87 -0.42 10.40 -3.67
C LEU A 87 1.01 10.33 -4.21
N SER A 88 1.21 9.76 -5.41
CA SER A 88 2.55 9.59 -5.98
C SER A 88 3.23 10.91 -6.32
N LYS A 89 2.48 12.02 -6.39
CA LYS A 89 2.96 13.38 -6.64
C LYS A 89 3.32 14.15 -5.36
N VAL A 90 3.10 13.56 -4.18
CA VAL A 90 3.52 14.17 -2.92
C VAL A 90 4.98 13.79 -2.69
N GLU A 91 5.83 14.81 -2.51
CA GLU A 91 7.24 14.64 -2.16
C GLU A 91 7.37 13.89 -0.83
N GLY A 92 8.40 13.05 -0.68
CA GLY A 92 8.51 12.11 0.45
C GLY A 92 7.61 10.87 0.36
N ILE A 93 6.44 10.93 -0.29
CA ILE A 93 5.57 9.76 -0.52
C ILE A 93 6.03 8.99 -1.75
N SER A 94 6.02 9.64 -2.92
CA SER A 94 6.37 9.03 -4.21
C SER A 94 5.61 7.72 -4.52
N TYR A 95 6.01 6.99 -5.57
CA TYR A 95 5.30 5.80 -6.06
C TYR A 95 5.36 4.57 -5.14
N VAL A 96 6.36 4.49 -4.24
CA VAL A 96 6.44 3.41 -3.23
C VAL A 96 5.58 3.76 -2.02
N GLY A 97 5.68 4.98 -1.50
CA GLY A 97 4.88 5.43 -0.37
C GLY A 97 3.38 5.46 -0.71
N ALA A 98 3.01 5.82 -1.94
CA ALA A 98 1.62 5.87 -2.36
C ALA A 98 0.90 4.54 -2.14
N THR A 99 1.48 3.42 -2.56
CA THR A 99 0.84 2.09 -2.40
C THR A 99 0.77 1.65 -0.94
N LYS A 100 1.72 2.07 -0.10
CA LYS A 100 1.72 1.84 1.35
C LYS A 100 0.62 2.64 2.05
N VAL A 101 0.45 3.92 1.70
CA VAL A 101 -0.65 4.76 2.20
C VAL A 101 -2.00 4.17 1.79
N MET A 102 -2.16 3.80 0.52
CA MET A 102 -3.38 3.17 0.02
C MET A 102 -3.69 1.88 0.77
N HIS A 103 -2.69 1.03 0.96
CA HIS A 103 -2.85 -0.21 1.71
C HIS A 103 -3.22 0.04 3.17
N LEU A 104 -2.54 0.93 3.88
CA LEU A 104 -2.86 1.21 5.29
C LEU A 104 -4.31 1.69 5.47
N LEU A 105 -4.82 2.50 4.54
CA LEU A 105 -6.18 3.06 4.64
C LEU A 105 -7.27 2.07 4.21
N ASN A 106 -6.97 1.13 3.29
CA ASN A 106 -7.86 0.01 2.99
C ASN A 106 -7.07 -1.31 2.83
N PRO A 107 -6.65 -1.97 3.93
CA PRO A 107 -5.72 -3.12 3.90
C PRO A 107 -6.27 -4.35 3.19
N ARG A 108 -7.59 -4.41 3.03
CA ARG A 108 -8.29 -5.49 2.32
C ARG A 108 -8.40 -5.24 0.83
N ALA A 109 -8.27 -4.01 0.35
CA ALA A 109 -8.54 -3.65 -1.04
C ALA A 109 -7.26 -3.45 -1.86
N PHE A 110 -6.25 -2.82 -1.28
CA PHE A 110 -5.07 -2.39 -2.02
C PHE A 110 -3.85 -3.28 -1.78
N MET A 111 -3.13 -3.55 -2.86
CA MET A 111 -1.79 -4.14 -2.79
C MET A 111 -0.78 -3.05 -2.44
N MET A 112 0.10 -3.31 -1.48
CA MET A 112 1.33 -2.53 -1.33
C MET A 112 2.47 -3.18 -2.11
N TRP A 113 3.55 -2.43 -2.32
CA TRP A 113 4.81 -2.97 -2.80
C TRP A 113 6.01 -2.28 -2.15
N ASP A 114 7.17 -2.91 -2.30
CA ASP A 114 8.48 -2.29 -2.13
C ASP A 114 9.23 -2.28 -3.46
N THR A 115 10.33 -1.53 -3.52
CA THR A 115 11.17 -1.43 -4.73
C THR A 115 11.60 -2.79 -5.25
N CYS A 116 11.93 -3.76 -4.38
CA CYS A 116 12.30 -5.12 -4.82
C CYS A 116 11.12 -5.84 -5.49
N ILE A 117 9.90 -5.75 -4.92
CA ILE A 117 8.70 -6.42 -5.43
C ILE A 117 8.35 -5.81 -6.79
N ARG A 118 8.32 -4.47 -6.87
CA ARG A 118 8.07 -3.74 -8.10
C ARG A 118 9.05 -4.15 -9.20
N LYS A 119 10.36 -4.20 -8.90
CA LYS A 119 11.39 -4.64 -9.84
C LYS A 119 11.22 -6.11 -10.25
N PHE A 120 10.92 -6.99 -9.30
CA PHE A 120 10.69 -8.42 -9.56
C PHE A 120 9.56 -8.67 -10.55
N TYR A 121 8.45 -7.92 -10.43
CA TYR A 121 7.31 -7.99 -11.36
C TYR A 121 7.43 -7.02 -12.54
N ARG A 122 8.54 -6.29 -12.67
CA ARG A 122 8.75 -5.27 -13.71
C ARG A 122 7.61 -4.23 -13.80
N ALA A 123 6.97 -3.95 -12.66
CA ALA A 123 5.85 -3.03 -12.60
C ALA A 123 6.32 -1.58 -12.82
N LYS A 124 5.57 -0.86 -13.66
CA LYS A 124 5.79 0.57 -13.94
C LYS A 124 5.32 1.41 -12.74
N THR A 125 5.89 2.59 -12.56
CA THR A 125 5.56 3.54 -11.48
C THR A 125 4.40 4.47 -11.83
N THR A 126 3.67 4.17 -12.90
CA THR A 126 2.49 4.94 -13.35
C THR A 126 1.21 4.39 -12.73
N PRO A 127 0.10 5.15 -12.73
CA PRO A 127 -1.21 4.65 -12.31
C PRO A 127 -1.62 3.36 -13.04
N ASP A 128 -1.36 3.28 -14.35
CA ASP A 128 -1.57 2.08 -15.15
C ASP A 128 -0.70 0.91 -14.68
N GLY A 129 0.58 1.15 -14.44
CA GLY A 129 1.50 0.13 -13.94
C GLY A 129 1.10 -0.44 -12.59
N TYR A 130 0.58 0.41 -11.69
CA TYR A 130 0.05 -0.05 -10.41
C TYR A 130 -1.22 -0.90 -10.58
N LEU A 131 -2.14 -0.48 -11.45
CA LEU A 131 -3.34 -1.26 -11.75
C LEU A 131 -3.02 -2.61 -12.41
N GLU A 132 -2.09 -2.63 -13.37
CA GLU A 132 -1.58 -3.84 -14.01
C GLU A 132 -0.98 -4.80 -12.97
N PHE A 133 -0.17 -4.28 -12.05
CA PHE A 133 0.36 -5.06 -10.94
C PHE A 133 -0.75 -5.63 -10.04
N MET A 134 -1.76 -4.82 -9.67
CA MET A 134 -2.89 -5.32 -8.87
C MET A 134 -3.62 -6.46 -9.59
N ARG A 135 -3.87 -6.32 -10.89
CA ARG A 135 -4.51 -7.38 -11.71
C ARG A 135 -3.67 -8.63 -11.75
N GLU A 136 -2.36 -8.51 -11.94
CA GLU A 136 -1.44 -9.63 -11.95
C GLU A 136 -1.42 -10.35 -10.59
N MET A 137 -1.36 -9.61 -9.48
CA MET A 137 -1.42 -10.19 -8.15
C MET A 137 -2.76 -10.90 -7.90
N GLN A 138 -3.86 -10.31 -8.38
CA GLN A 138 -5.20 -10.86 -8.20
C GLN A 138 -5.34 -12.17 -8.98
N ALA A 139 -4.90 -12.18 -10.24
CA ALA A 139 -4.91 -13.38 -11.09
C ALA A 139 -4.07 -14.52 -10.49
N ARG A 140 -2.87 -14.21 -9.97
CA ARG A 140 -1.94 -15.22 -9.44
C ARG A 140 -2.34 -15.76 -8.05
N TYR A 141 -2.93 -14.92 -7.20
CA TYR A 141 -2.94 -15.19 -5.77
C TYR A 141 -4.28 -15.02 -5.06
N ARG A 142 -5.36 -14.54 -5.71
CA ARG A 142 -6.64 -14.28 -5.03
C ARG A 142 -7.24 -15.49 -4.29
N THR A 143 -7.01 -16.71 -4.77
CA THR A 143 -7.49 -17.96 -4.17
C THR A 143 -6.41 -18.72 -3.40
N ARG A 144 -5.19 -18.17 -3.33
CA ARG A 144 -4.06 -18.88 -2.73
C ARG A 144 -4.19 -18.92 -1.21
N LYS A 145 -4.09 -20.11 -0.63
CA LYS A 145 -3.98 -20.29 0.82
C LYS A 145 -2.54 -20.09 1.26
N PHE A 146 -2.30 -19.09 2.09
CA PHE A 146 -1.01 -18.81 2.71
C PHE A 146 -0.98 -19.44 4.11
N LYS A 147 0.06 -20.22 4.40
CA LYS A 147 0.24 -20.90 5.70
C LYS A 147 1.00 -20.00 6.68
N ASN A 148 0.82 -20.25 7.98
CA ASN A 148 1.58 -19.62 9.07
C ASN A 148 1.47 -18.09 9.12
N LEU A 149 0.27 -17.56 8.87
CA LEU A 149 -0.03 -16.14 9.00
C LEU A 149 -0.51 -15.81 10.41
N LYS A 150 -0.16 -14.62 10.91
CA LYS A 150 -0.77 -14.03 12.12
C LYS A 150 -2.27 -13.85 11.87
N SER A 151 -3.08 -13.95 12.93
CA SER A 151 -4.51 -13.61 12.85
C SER A 151 -4.71 -12.19 12.33
N GLY A 152 -5.79 -11.95 11.57
CA GLY A 152 -6.09 -10.64 10.99
C GLY A 152 -5.31 -10.25 9.73
N VAL A 153 -4.36 -11.08 9.27
CA VAL A 153 -3.65 -10.81 8.00
C VAL A 153 -4.63 -10.85 6.81
N THR A 154 -4.70 -9.74 6.09
CA THR A 154 -5.47 -9.62 4.85
C THR A 154 -4.79 -10.33 3.68
N VAL A 155 -5.55 -10.69 2.63
CA VAL A 155 -4.97 -11.31 1.42
C VAL A 155 -3.89 -10.42 0.77
N PRO A 156 -4.09 -9.09 0.59
CA PRO A 156 -3.03 -8.23 0.10
C PRO A 156 -1.75 -8.27 0.94
N ARG A 157 -1.88 -8.27 2.28
CA ARG A 157 -0.73 -8.36 3.19
C ARG A 157 -0.03 -9.73 3.09
N ALA A 158 -0.78 -10.82 2.96
CA ALA A 158 -0.21 -12.14 2.77
C ALA A 158 0.60 -12.25 1.48
N ILE A 159 0.07 -11.70 0.38
CA ILE A 159 0.76 -11.64 -0.92
C ILE A 159 2.03 -10.79 -0.82
N ASP A 160 1.96 -9.62 -0.18
CA ASP A 160 3.12 -8.76 0.06
C ASP A 160 4.24 -9.49 0.83
N LEU A 161 3.92 -10.13 1.96
CA LEU A 161 4.87 -10.91 2.75
C LEU A 161 5.50 -12.06 1.95
N TYR A 162 4.72 -12.72 1.10
CA TYR A 162 5.21 -13.78 0.22
C TYR A 162 6.16 -13.23 -0.86
N ASN A 163 5.77 -12.14 -1.52
CA ASN A 163 6.54 -11.50 -2.58
C ASN A 163 7.83 -10.88 -2.04
N MET A 164 7.80 -10.33 -0.83
CA MET A 164 8.98 -9.80 -0.15
C MET A 164 10.05 -10.88 0.09
N LYS A 165 9.65 -12.09 0.46
CA LYS A 165 10.59 -13.22 0.58
C LYS A 165 11.17 -13.60 -0.78
N LYS A 166 10.32 -13.67 -1.81
CA LYS A 166 10.75 -14.04 -3.17
C LYS A 166 11.69 -13.02 -3.81
N CYS A 167 11.42 -11.72 -3.67
CA CYS A 167 12.21 -10.66 -4.30
C CYS A 167 13.64 -10.58 -3.72
N ARG A 168 13.86 -11.10 -2.49
CA ARG A 168 15.16 -11.06 -1.78
C ARG A 168 16.00 -12.33 -1.95
N GLN A 169 15.43 -13.37 -2.55
CA GLN A 169 16.13 -14.64 -2.85
C GLN A 169 16.76 -14.66 -4.24
N LYS A 170 16.59 -13.58 -5.02
CA LYS A 170 17.23 -13.34 -6.31
C LYS A 170 18.16 -12.16 -6.17
#